data_AF-A0A970YRQ1-F1
#
_entry.id   AF-A0A970YRQ1-F1
#
_cell.length_a   1.000
_cell.length_b   1.000
_cell.length_c   1.000
_cell.angle_alpha   90.00
_cell.angle_beta   90.00
_cell.angle_gamma   90.00
#
_symmetry.space_group_name_H-M   'P 1'
#
loop_
_entity.id
_entity.type
_entity.pdbx_description
1 polymer ?
#
loop_
_entity_poly.entity_id
_entity_poly.type
_entity_poly.pdbx_seq_one_letter_code
_entity_poly.pdbx_strand_id
1 'polypeptide(L)'
;MFTKKRWSSIRFRIVLIYFLLVFIAMTVIGVFIMNELEDYQMELIRSNFTKIVQESVISLQEYDSLGRYREEIQADIQSWAESLREEMFVVDDDFVIIASSNPNYIDKSGLDLLDQSILVRGMSGEISEQDGVLASGIPVKNMVFPIEKDGNVKGLVCLRADITSVYKTQSQSRLIFLQAMFVALLITVVLGFFIARSITVPINDVTEKAEKMSRGDFSQEVSVRSDDEIGRLAEMFNLLREKLDHTLAEINSEKNKLEAILKNMADGLLAVDTEGRIILANHAAMQMLGMKQQEIEKRTYDEIIGSFSQDLLFDRVRENCLDGGLHEVAEKGGRVYDIRFDRFMDENGQDAGMIVVLLDITEQQKLENMQRDFVANVSHELKTPLTTIKSYTETLVDTEIDDCKTIGHFLKIIDEEADRMNRLVRELLQLS
;
A
#
# COMPACT_ATOMS: atom_id res chain seq x y z
N MET A 1 -12.78 21.90 19.08
CA MET A 1 -11.86 20.98 18.38
C MET A 1 -12.51 20.16 17.24
N PHE A 2 -13.78 20.41 16.85
CA PHE A 2 -14.50 19.59 15.86
C PHE A 2 -14.46 20.09 14.40
N THR A 3 -13.99 21.31 14.14
CA THR A 3 -14.04 21.90 12.77
C THR A 3 -12.79 21.60 11.93
N LYS A 4 -11.64 21.31 12.54
CA LYS A 4 -10.37 21.06 11.82
C LYS A 4 -10.30 19.70 11.11
N LYS A 5 -11.12 18.71 11.49
CA LYS A 5 -11.06 17.33 10.94
C LYS A 5 -11.92 17.13 9.68
N ARG A 6 -12.86 18.03 9.37
CA ARG A 6 -13.76 17.88 8.20
C ARG A 6 -13.09 18.24 6.88
N TRP A 7 -12.17 19.20 6.91
CA TRP A 7 -11.45 19.73 5.74
C TRP A 7 -10.23 18.87 5.35
N SER A 8 -9.81 17.92 6.21
CA SER A 8 -8.71 16.99 5.93
C SER A 8 -9.17 15.65 5.37
N SER A 9 -10.48 15.40 5.26
CA SER A 9 -10.98 14.15 4.68
C SER A 9 -10.71 14.13 3.17
N ILE A 10 -10.16 13.03 2.67
CA ILE A 10 -9.97 12.77 1.23
C ILE A 10 -11.27 13.06 0.46
N ARG A 11 -12.42 12.72 1.06
CA ARG A 11 -13.74 13.00 0.46
C ARG A 11 -13.97 14.48 0.16
N PHE A 12 -13.67 15.36 1.12
CA PHE A 12 -13.86 16.79 0.94
C PHE A 12 -12.90 17.36 -0.11
N ARG A 13 -11.64 16.88 -0.13
CA ARG A 13 -10.66 17.31 -1.14
C ARG A 13 -11.10 16.94 -2.56
N ILE A 14 -11.57 15.71 -2.77
CA ILE A 14 -12.08 15.25 -4.07
C ILE A 14 -13.24 16.15 -4.54
N VAL A 15 -14.25 16.36 -3.69
CA VAL A 15 -15.40 17.22 -4.01
C VAL A 15 -14.96 18.65 -4.32
N LEU A 16 -14.05 19.21 -3.52
CA LEU A 16 -13.54 20.57 -3.70
C LEU A 16 -12.77 20.73 -5.01
N ILE A 17 -11.93 19.75 -5.38
CA ILE A 17 -11.16 19.78 -6.62
C ILE A 17 -12.09 19.79 -7.83
N TYR A 18 -13.08 18.88 -7.86
CA TYR A 18 -14.06 18.86 -8.97
C TYR A 18 -14.92 20.12 -9.01
N PHE A 19 -15.36 20.62 -7.85
CA PHE A 19 -16.08 21.88 -7.76
C PHE A 19 -15.27 23.04 -8.34
N LEU A 20 -14.01 23.20 -7.94
CA LEU A 20 -13.13 24.27 -8.43
C LEU A 20 -12.86 24.14 -9.92
N LEU A 21 -12.64 22.92 -10.42
CA LEU A 21 -12.44 22.66 -11.84
C LEU A 21 -13.65 23.12 -12.66
N VAL A 22 -14.85 22.67 -12.27
CA VAL A 22 -16.10 23.08 -12.94
C VAL A 22 -16.35 24.57 -12.81
N PHE A 23 -16.10 25.16 -11.64
CA PHE A 23 -16.26 26.59 -11.39
C PHE A 23 -15.36 27.43 -12.30
N ILE A 24 -14.07 27.10 -12.38
CA ILE A 24 -13.11 27.81 -13.23
C ILE A 24 -13.50 27.65 -14.70
N ALA A 25 -13.80 26.43 -15.16
CA ALA A 25 -14.21 26.18 -16.53
C ALA A 25 -15.46 26.98 -16.92
N MET A 26 -16.50 26.95 -16.08
CA MET A 26 -17.72 27.73 -16.28
C MET A 26 -17.44 29.23 -16.27
N THR A 27 -16.54 29.72 -15.40
CA THR A 27 -16.20 31.15 -15.36
C THR A 27 -15.52 31.60 -16.65
N VAL A 28 -14.54 30.84 -17.15
CA VAL A 28 -13.83 31.13 -18.40
C VAL A 28 -14.78 31.10 -19.58
N ILE A 29 -15.60 30.05 -19.70
CA ILE A 29 -16.60 29.92 -20.76
C ILE A 29 -17.62 31.06 -20.68
N GLY A 30 -18.09 31.38 -19.48
CA GLY A 30 -19.05 32.45 -19.25
C GLY A 30 -18.52 33.81 -19.70
N VAL A 31 -17.30 34.17 -19.31
CA VAL A 31 -16.67 35.44 -19.74
C VAL A 31 -16.49 35.47 -21.26
N PHE A 32 -15.98 34.38 -21.86
CA PHE A 32 -15.78 34.30 -23.30
C PHE A 32 -17.10 34.48 -24.07
N ILE A 33 -18.14 33.71 -23.73
CA ILE A 33 -19.46 33.81 -24.39
C ILE A 33 -20.06 35.20 -24.17
N MET A 34 -19.91 35.79 -22.99
CA MET A 34 -20.50 37.09 -22.68
C MET A 34 -19.92 38.21 -23.53
N ASN A 35 -18.60 38.21 -23.73
CA ASN A 35 -17.89 39.19 -24.54
C ASN A 35 -18.22 38.98 -26.02
N GLU A 36 -18.13 37.74 -26.51
CA GLU A 36 -18.48 37.41 -27.91
C GLU A 36 -19.93 37.76 -28.25
N LEU A 37 -20.86 37.59 -27.32
CA LEU A 37 -22.26 37.97 -27.53
C LEU A 37 -22.40 39.49 -27.71
N GLU A 38 -21.69 40.29 -26.91
CA GLU A 38 -21.69 41.75 -27.02
C GLU A 38 -21.08 42.20 -28.34
N ASP A 39 -19.88 41.70 -28.66
CA ASP A 39 -19.17 42.02 -29.90
C ASP A 39 -20.01 41.65 -31.14
N TYR A 40 -20.63 40.47 -31.14
CA TYR A 40 -21.52 40.03 -32.23
C TYR A 40 -22.72 40.96 -32.42
N GLN A 41 -23.38 41.38 -31.33
CA GLN A 41 -24.54 42.29 -31.40
C GLN A 41 -24.12 43.68 -31.88
N MET A 42 -22.98 44.19 -31.41
CA MET A 42 -22.45 45.48 -31.84
C MET A 42 -22.04 45.47 -33.32
N GLU A 43 -21.36 44.42 -33.78
CA GLU A 43 -20.98 44.27 -35.19
C GLU A 43 -22.21 44.09 -36.10
N LEU A 44 -23.28 43.46 -35.60
CA LEU A 44 -24.55 43.38 -36.33
C LEU A 44 -25.17 44.77 -36.54
N ILE A 45 -25.16 45.63 -35.52
CA ILE A 45 -25.62 47.04 -35.65
C ILE A 45 -24.73 47.78 -36.65
N ARG A 46 -23.41 47.67 -36.50
CA ARG A 46 -22.43 48.33 -37.35
C ARG A 46 -22.57 47.95 -38.83
N SER A 47 -22.70 46.65 -39.10
CA SER A 47 -22.86 46.13 -40.46
C SER A 47 -24.19 46.52 -41.07
N ASN A 48 -25.28 46.51 -40.30
CA ASN A 48 -26.58 47.02 -40.74
C ASN A 48 -26.48 48.50 -41.12
N PHE A 49 -25.92 49.35 -40.25
CA PHE A 49 -25.74 50.78 -40.52
C PHE A 49 -24.89 51.03 -41.77
N THR A 50 -23.76 50.34 -41.89
CA THR A 50 -22.87 50.47 -43.05
C THR A 50 -23.59 50.09 -44.34
N LYS A 51 -24.32 48.98 -44.35
CA LYS A 51 -25.08 48.51 -45.52
C LYS A 51 -26.16 49.52 -45.93
N ILE A 52 -26.93 50.02 -44.97
CA ILE A 52 -28.00 51.01 -45.20
C ILE A 52 -27.43 52.28 -45.81
N VAL A 53 -26.37 52.81 -45.21
CA VAL A 53 -25.75 54.05 -45.68
C VAL A 53 -25.16 53.85 -47.07
N GLN A 54 -24.49 52.72 -47.35
CA GLN A 54 -24.01 52.42 -48.69
C GLN A 54 -25.14 52.33 -49.72
N GLU A 55 -26.29 51.75 -49.37
CA GLU A 55 -27.46 51.66 -50.26
C GLU A 55 -28.16 53.02 -50.44
N SER A 56 -28.12 53.90 -49.44
CA SER A 56 -28.89 55.16 -49.41
C SER A 56 -28.07 56.40 -49.84
N VAL A 57 -26.79 56.49 -49.48
CA VAL A 57 -25.90 57.64 -49.75
C VAL A 57 -25.59 57.83 -51.23
N ILE A 58 -25.76 56.79 -52.06
CA ILE A 58 -25.61 56.90 -53.52
C ILE A 58 -26.52 58.01 -54.08
N SER A 59 -27.73 58.19 -53.52
CA SER A 59 -28.65 59.27 -53.92
C SER A 59 -28.21 60.66 -53.41
N LEU A 60 -27.61 60.73 -52.22
CA LEU A 60 -27.15 61.99 -51.62
C LEU A 60 -25.88 62.55 -52.26
N GLN A 61 -25.05 61.70 -52.89
CA GLN A 61 -23.87 62.12 -53.63
C GLN A 61 -24.20 62.86 -54.94
N GLU A 62 -25.42 62.75 -55.45
CA GLU A 62 -25.85 63.45 -56.68
C GLU A 62 -26.05 64.96 -56.44
N TYR A 63 -26.34 65.38 -55.21
CA TYR A 63 -26.58 66.79 -54.88
C TYR A 63 -25.30 67.63 -54.85
N ASP A 64 -25.28 68.78 -55.54
CA ASP A 64 -24.14 69.71 -55.60
C ASP A 64 -23.97 70.56 -54.33
N SER A 65 -25.06 70.80 -53.62
CA SER A 65 -25.07 71.58 -52.38
C SER A 65 -26.18 71.09 -51.46
N LEU A 66 -25.79 70.52 -50.31
CA LEU A 66 -26.73 69.98 -49.33
C LEU A 66 -27.75 71.02 -48.83
N GLY A 67 -27.36 72.30 -48.75
CA GLY A 67 -28.26 73.38 -48.33
C GLY A 67 -29.35 73.76 -49.34
N ARG A 68 -29.17 73.50 -50.65
CA ARG A 68 -30.17 73.82 -51.70
C ARG A 68 -31.27 72.76 -51.82
N TYR A 69 -30.94 71.50 -51.50
CA TYR A 69 -31.82 70.34 -51.62
C TYR A 69 -32.36 69.88 -50.26
N ARG A 70 -32.44 70.79 -49.29
CA ARG A 70 -32.81 70.50 -47.90
C ARG A 70 -34.16 69.78 -47.78
N GLU A 71 -35.15 70.18 -48.58
CA GLU A 71 -36.49 69.58 -48.56
C GLU A 71 -36.49 68.14 -49.10
N GLU A 72 -35.71 67.86 -50.14
CA GLU A 72 -35.58 66.51 -50.72
C GLU A 72 -34.82 65.58 -49.77
N ILE A 73 -33.69 66.05 -49.23
CA ILE A 73 -32.90 65.30 -48.24
C ILE A 73 -33.74 65.02 -46.98
N GLN A 74 -34.53 65.98 -46.52
CA GLN A 74 -35.42 65.77 -45.37
C GLN A 74 -36.48 64.68 -45.65
N ALA A 75 -37.03 64.61 -46.86
CA ALA A 75 -37.98 63.57 -47.25
C ALA A 75 -37.33 62.18 -47.29
N ASP A 76 -36.11 62.09 -47.83
CA ASP A 76 -35.34 60.85 -47.89
C ASP A 76 -34.94 60.35 -46.50
N ILE A 77 -34.42 61.24 -45.64
CA ILE A 77 -34.05 60.92 -44.26
C ILE A 77 -35.26 60.45 -43.45
N GLN A 78 -36.42 61.08 -43.63
CA GLN A 78 -37.65 60.65 -42.96
C GLN A 78 -38.07 59.25 -43.41
N SER A 79 -38.05 58.99 -44.72
CA SER A 79 -38.40 57.70 -45.32
C SER A 79 -37.47 56.57 -44.84
N TRP A 80 -36.15 56.83 -44.84
CA TRP A 80 -35.17 55.86 -44.39
C TRP A 80 -35.27 55.61 -42.88
N ALA A 81 -35.39 56.66 -42.06
CA ALA A 81 -35.51 56.50 -40.62
C ALA A 81 -36.76 55.71 -40.21
N GLU A 82 -37.90 55.90 -40.90
CA GLU A 82 -39.13 55.13 -40.65
C GLU A 82 -38.97 53.64 -40.98
N SER A 83 -38.29 53.32 -42.09
CA SER A 83 -37.98 51.95 -42.48
C SER A 83 -37.08 51.25 -41.45
N LEU A 84 -36.13 52.00 -40.90
CA LEU A 84 -35.07 51.49 -40.03
C LEU A 84 -35.46 51.47 -38.56
N ARG A 85 -36.43 52.30 -38.17
CA ARG A 85 -36.76 52.58 -36.76
C ARG A 85 -35.57 53.10 -35.94
N GLU A 86 -34.64 53.78 -36.60
CA GLU A 86 -33.44 54.34 -35.99
C GLU A 86 -33.37 55.84 -36.26
N GLU A 87 -32.74 56.60 -35.37
CA GLU A 87 -32.60 58.04 -35.54
C GLU A 87 -31.50 58.32 -36.58
N MET A 88 -31.87 59.00 -37.67
CA MET A 88 -30.95 59.46 -38.72
C MET A 88 -30.99 60.99 -38.83
N PHE A 89 -29.83 61.61 -39.08
CA PHE A 89 -29.71 63.04 -39.37
C PHE A 89 -28.49 63.35 -40.23
N VAL A 90 -28.54 64.45 -40.98
CA VAL A 90 -27.46 64.92 -41.85
C VAL A 90 -26.91 66.23 -41.31
N VAL A 91 -25.59 66.31 -41.26
CA VAL A 91 -24.83 67.45 -40.78
C VAL A 91 -24.05 68.05 -41.95
N ASP A 92 -24.07 69.37 -42.11
CA ASP A 92 -23.26 70.08 -43.12
C ASP A 92 -21.81 70.32 -42.66
N ASP A 93 -21.03 71.03 -43.47
CA ASP A 93 -19.64 71.36 -43.23
C ASP A 93 -19.40 72.33 -42.05
N ASP A 94 -20.43 73.09 -41.65
CA ASP A 94 -20.42 73.98 -40.48
C ASP A 94 -20.92 73.27 -39.19
N PHE A 95 -21.08 71.94 -39.24
CA PHE A 95 -21.63 71.11 -38.18
C PHE A 95 -23.08 71.46 -37.81
N VAL A 96 -23.89 71.99 -38.74
CA VAL A 96 -25.31 72.28 -38.54
C VAL A 96 -26.16 71.13 -39.08
N ILE A 97 -27.19 70.74 -38.32
CA ILE A 97 -28.11 69.67 -38.74
C ILE A 97 -29.10 70.21 -39.77
N ILE A 98 -28.92 69.79 -41.02
CA ILE A 98 -29.75 70.25 -42.15
C ILE A 98 -31.00 69.40 -42.34
N ALA A 99 -30.95 68.12 -42.00
CA ALA A 99 -32.07 67.18 -42.11
C ALA A 99 -32.04 66.19 -40.95
N SER A 100 -33.20 65.83 -40.41
CA SER A 100 -33.29 64.86 -39.31
C SER A 100 -34.64 64.19 -39.27
N SER A 101 -34.63 62.89 -38.93
CA SER A 101 -35.82 62.13 -38.55
C SER A 101 -36.51 62.64 -37.28
N ASN A 102 -35.80 63.42 -36.45
CA ASN A 102 -36.37 64.12 -35.31
C ASN A 102 -36.37 65.64 -35.59
N PRO A 103 -37.55 66.24 -35.87
CA PRO A 103 -37.64 67.65 -36.23
C PRO A 103 -37.05 68.62 -35.20
N ASN A 104 -36.94 68.20 -33.94
CA ASN A 104 -36.36 69.04 -32.87
C ASN A 104 -34.85 69.28 -33.02
N TYR A 105 -34.17 68.56 -33.92
CA TYR A 105 -32.73 68.67 -34.12
C TYR A 105 -32.36 69.52 -35.34
N ILE A 106 -33.32 69.81 -36.22
CA ILE A 106 -33.12 70.64 -37.41
C ILE A 106 -32.65 72.05 -36.98
N ASP A 107 -31.65 72.60 -37.67
CA ASP A 107 -30.99 73.89 -37.39
C ASP A 107 -30.23 73.97 -36.06
N LYS A 108 -30.05 72.86 -35.34
CA LYS A 108 -29.17 72.79 -34.16
C LYS A 108 -27.74 72.39 -34.54
N SER A 109 -26.79 72.69 -33.66
CA SER A 109 -25.42 72.22 -33.85
C SER A 109 -25.34 70.72 -33.60
N GLY A 110 -24.73 69.99 -34.54
CA GLY A 110 -24.39 68.58 -34.36
C GLY A 110 -23.44 68.35 -33.19
N LEU A 111 -22.65 69.36 -32.81
CA LEU A 111 -21.76 69.33 -31.63
C LEU A 111 -22.51 69.31 -30.29
N ASP A 112 -23.80 69.71 -30.28
CA ASP A 112 -24.64 69.61 -29.07
C ASP A 112 -25.19 68.18 -28.90
N LEU A 113 -25.20 67.37 -29.96
CA LEU A 113 -25.81 66.04 -29.98
C LEU A 113 -24.78 64.91 -30.02
N LEU A 114 -23.64 65.15 -30.64
CA LEU A 114 -22.58 64.19 -30.86
C LEU A 114 -21.26 64.76 -30.36
N ASP A 115 -20.39 63.87 -29.90
CA ASP A 115 -19.04 64.23 -29.52
C ASP A 115 -18.29 64.81 -30.74
N GLN A 116 -17.55 65.90 -30.52
CA GLN A 116 -16.78 66.55 -31.56
C GLN A 116 -15.80 65.59 -32.27
N SER A 117 -15.27 64.59 -31.54
CA SER A 117 -14.27 63.66 -32.08
C SER A 117 -14.80 62.74 -33.19
N ILE A 118 -16.07 62.35 -33.17
CA ILE A 118 -16.67 61.53 -34.24
C ILE A 118 -17.04 62.39 -35.46
N LEU A 119 -17.51 63.61 -35.24
CA LEU A 119 -17.83 64.53 -36.33
C LEU A 119 -16.57 64.97 -37.09
N VAL A 120 -15.48 65.31 -36.39
CA VAL A 120 -14.21 65.70 -37.02
C VAL A 120 -13.59 64.54 -37.81
N ARG A 121 -13.61 63.31 -37.27
CA ARG A 121 -13.13 62.12 -37.99
C ARG A 121 -13.98 61.81 -39.23
N GLY A 122 -15.31 61.98 -39.10
CA GLY A 122 -16.23 61.96 -40.23
C GLY A 122 -15.83 62.94 -41.33
N MET A 123 -15.58 64.21 -40.98
CA MET A 123 -15.19 65.24 -41.96
C MET A 123 -13.83 65.00 -42.62
N SER A 124 -12.96 64.16 -42.03
CA SER A 124 -11.73 63.70 -42.68
C SER A 124 -11.91 62.54 -43.66
N GLY A 125 -13.13 62.05 -43.86
CA GLY A 125 -13.44 60.92 -44.77
C GLY A 125 -13.42 59.55 -44.09
N GLU A 126 -13.36 59.49 -42.76
CA GLU A 126 -13.36 58.23 -42.01
C GLU A 126 -14.74 57.92 -41.43
N ILE A 127 -15.21 56.67 -41.55
CA ILE A 127 -16.36 56.19 -40.79
C ILE A 127 -15.95 56.12 -39.32
N SER A 128 -16.70 56.80 -38.46
CA SER A 128 -16.42 56.81 -37.02
C SER A 128 -17.62 56.39 -36.20
N GLU A 129 -17.36 55.83 -35.03
CA GLU A 129 -18.40 55.34 -34.13
C GLU A 129 -18.07 55.67 -32.68
N GLN A 130 -19.11 55.85 -31.87
CA GLN A 130 -18.99 56.10 -30.44
C GLN A 130 -20.26 55.72 -29.69
N ASP A 131 -20.05 55.06 -28.56
CA ASP A 131 -21.09 54.76 -27.59
C ASP A 131 -21.33 56.00 -26.73
N GLY A 132 -22.60 56.35 -26.53
CA GLY A 132 -23.01 57.52 -25.76
C GLY A 132 -24.21 57.21 -24.88
N VAL A 133 -24.60 58.19 -24.07
CA VAL A 133 -25.81 58.12 -23.26
C VAL A 133 -26.58 59.41 -23.48
N LEU A 134 -27.84 59.29 -23.91
CA LEU A 134 -28.73 60.44 -24.05
C LEU A 134 -29.03 61.06 -22.68
N ALA A 135 -29.45 62.33 -22.64
CA ALA A 135 -29.85 63.00 -21.40
C ALA A 135 -31.00 62.27 -20.66
N SER A 136 -31.78 61.46 -21.37
CA SER A 136 -32.82 60.57 -20.82
C SER A 136 -32.27 59.30 -20.13
N GLY A 137 -30.95 59.06 -20.17
CA GLY A 137 -30.29 57.88 -19.63
C GLY A 137 -30.27 56.66 -20.56
N ILE A 138 -30.69 56.83 -21.82
CA ILE A 138 -30.73 55.75 -22.82
C ILE A 138 -29.33 55.60 -23.43
N PRO A 139 -28.70 54.41 -23.33
CA PRO A 139 -27.44 54.14 -24.02
C PRO A 139 -27.68 54.05 -25.53
N VAL A 140 -26.84 54.71 -26.30
CA VAL A 140 -26.95 54.78 -27.76
C VAL A 140 -25.62 54.50 -28.44
N LYS A 141 -25.67 53.88 -29.62
CA LYS A 141 -24.52 53.75 -30.53
C LYS A 141 -24.66 54.79 -31.63
N ASN A 142 -23.72 55.73 -31.70
CA ASN A 142 -23.68 56.71 -32.77
C ASN A 142 -22.65 56.29 -33.81
N MET A 143 -23.00 56.41 -35.09
CA MET A 143 -22.10 56.22 -36.22
C MET A 143 -22.22 57.38 -37.19
N VAL A 144 -21.07 57.80 -37.72
CA VAL A 144 -20.96 58.94 -38.64
C VAL A 144 -20.31 58.45 -39.93
N PHE A 145 -20.95 58.79 -41.05
CA PHE A 145 -20.53 58.40 -42.38
C PHE A 145 -20.31 59.65 -43.25
N PRO A 146 -19.15 59.79 -43.92
CA PRO A 146 -18.87 60.93 -44.78
C PRO A 146 -19.68 60.88 -46.08
N ILE A 147 -20.20 62.03 -46.50
CA ILE A 147 -20.77 62.24 -47.83
C ILE A 147 -19.67 62.85 -48.70
N GLU A 148 -19.02 62.02 -49.51
CA GLU A 148 -17.93 62.44 -50.39
C GLU A 148 -18.44 62.71 -51.82
N LYS A 149 -18.02 63.85 -52.39
CA LYS A 149 -18.20 64.17 -53.80
C LYS A 149 -16.91 64.80 -54.34
N ASP A 150 -16.39 64.26 -55.45
CA ASP A 150 -15.15 64.72 -56.10
C ASP A 150 -13.94 64.82 -55.14
N GLY A 151 -13.85 63.90 -54.17
CA GLY A 151 -12.75 63.84 -53.19
C GLY A 151 -12.82 64.85 -52.04
N ASN A 152 -13.92 65.60 -51.91
CA ASN A 152 -14.17 66.47 -50.76
C ASN A 152 -15.40 65.99 -49.98
N VAL A 153 -15.28 65.95 -48.64
CA VAL A 153 -16.43 65.66 -47.76
C VAL A 153 -17.33 66.90 -47.71
N LYS A 154 -18.58 66.75 -48.13
CA LYS A 154 -19.58 67.84 -48.17
C LYS A 154 -20.47 67.91 -46.94
N GLY A 155 -20.55 66.82 -46.20
CA GLY A 155 -21.34 66.69 -44.99
C GLY A 155 -21.29 65.26 -44.48
N LEU A 156 -22.08 64.96 -43.45
CA LEU A 156 -22.06 63.69 -42.74
C LEU A 156 -23.47 63.14 -42.59
N VAL A 157 -23.64 61.84 -42.86
CA VAL A 157 -24.82 61.09 -42.42
C VAL A 157 -24.53 60.51 -41.05
N CYS A 158 -25.34 60.88 -40.07
CA CYS A 158 -25.24 60.39 -38.71
C CYS A 158 -26.41 59.44 -38.44
N LEU A 159 -26.09 58.27 -37.89
CA LEU A 159 -27.03 57.26 -37.43
C LEU A 159 -26.88 57.06 -35.93
N ARG A 160 -27.99 56.86 -35.25
CA ARG A 160 -28.03 56.60 -33.81
C ARG A 160 -28.98 55.44 -33.51
N ALA A 161 -28.44 54.38 -32.91
CA ALA A 161 -29.20 53.24 -32.42
C ALA A 161 -29.45 53.29 -30.91
N ASP A 162 -30.65 52.90 -30.48
CA ASP A 162 -30.92 52.55 -29.07
C ASP A 162 -30.39 51.15 -28.75
N ILE A 163 -29.32 51.08 -27.97
CA ILE A 163 -28.66 49.82 -27.58
C ILE A 163 -29.10 49.31 -26.19
N THR A 164 -30.20 49.85 -25.64
CA THR A 164 -30.78 49.38 -24.37
C THR A 164 -31.14 47.90 -24.43
N SER A 165 -31.63 47.44 -25.59
CA SER A 165 -31.98 46.04 -25.82
C SER A 165 -30.76 45.11 -25.74
N VAL A 166 -29.59 45.56 -26.22
CA VAL A 166 -28.32 44.84 -26.16
C VAL A 166 -27.90 44.65 -24.70
N TYR A 167 -27.79 45.73 -23.92
CA TYR A 167 -27.43 45.66 -22.50
C TYR A 167 -28.45 44.90 -21.65
N LYS A 168 -29.75 45.02 -21.95
CA LYS A 168 -30.81 44.27 -21.27
C LYS A 168 -30.68 42.77 -21.55
N THR A 169 -30.48 42.39 -22.81
CA THR A 169 -30.24 41.01 -23.22
C THR A 169 -28.97 40.47 -22.57
N GLN A 170 -27.90 41.28 -22.54
CA GLN A 170 -26.64 40.97 -21.88
C GLN A 170 -26.85 40.66 -20.38
N SER A 171 -27.55 41.53 -19.66
CA SER A 171 -27.85 41.33 -18.23
C SER A 171 -28.75 40.10 -17.98
N GLN A 172 -29.77 39.89 -18.81
CA GLN A 172 -30.65 38.71 -18.71
C GLN A 172 -29.88 37.41 -18.96
N SER A 173 -29.05 37.36 -20.02
CA SER A 173 -28.19 36.22 -20.32
C SER A 173 -27.22 35.92 -19.18
N ARG A 174 -26.64 36.96 -18.56
CA ARG A 174 -25.77 36.81 -17.38
C ARG A 174 -26.51 36.17 -16.20
N LEU A 175 -27.74 36.58 -15.92
CA LEU A 175 -28.55 36.01 -14.84
C LEU A 175 -28.88 34.54 -15.10
N ILE A 176 -29.32 34.21 -16.33
CA ILE A 176 -29.59 32.84 -16.76
C ILE A 176 -28.34 31.98 -16.62
N PHE A 177 -27.18 32.49 -17.05
CA PHE A 177 -25.90 31.81 -16.94
C PHE A 177 -25.52 31.54 -15.48
N LEU A 178 -25.65 32.54 -14.58
CA LEU A 178 -25.37 32.35 -13.15
C LEU A 178 -26.30 31.31 -12.51
N GLN A 179 -27.58 31.27 -12.89
CA GLN A 179 -28.51 30.24 -12.43
C GLN A 179 -28.09 28.85 -12.92
N ALA A 180 -27.74 28.72 -14.20
CA ALA A 180 -27.27 27.46 -14.78
C ALA A 180 -25.95 26.99 -14.12
N MET A 181 -25.02 27.90 -13.89
CA MET A 181 -23.76 27.65 -13.17
C MET A 181 -24.03 27.16 -11.75
N PHE A 182 -24.94 27.80 -11.02
CA PHE A 182 -25.30 27.38 -9.67
C PHE A 182 -25.86 25.95 -9.64
N VAL A 183 -26.78 25.62 -10.57
CA VAL A 183 -27.33 24.26 -10.69
C VAL A 183 -26.23 23.24 -11.03
N ALA A 184 -25.34 23.56 -11.99
CA ALA A 184 -24.24 22.70 -12.39
C ALA A 184 -23.26 22.42 -11.22
N LEU A 185 -22.96 23.44 -10.42
CA LEU A 185 -22.11 23.29 -9.23
C LEU A 185 -22.78 22.45 -8.15
N LEU A 186 -24.10 22.60 -7.95
CA LEU A 186 -24.85 21.77 -7.01
C LEU A 186 -24.79 20.29 -7.43
N ILE A 187 -25.03 20.01 -8.70
CA ILE A 187 -24.90 18.65 -9.27
C ILE A 187 -23.48 18.11 -9.06
N THR A 188 -22.46 18.94 -9.28
CA THR A 188 -21.06 18.57 -9.09
C THR A 188 -20.74 18.20 -7.64
N VAL A 189 -21.29 18.92 -6.65
CA VAL A 189 -21.15 18.59 -5.24
C VAL A 189 -21.81 17.25 -4.91
N VAL A 190 -23.02 17.01 -5.41
CA VAL A 190 -23.77 15.76 -5.19
C VAL A 190 -23.02 14.58 -5.80
N LEU A 191 -22.67 14.66 -7.09
CA LEU A 191 -21.96 13.60 -7.81
C LEU A 191 -20.56 13.37 -7.22
N GLY A 192 -19.84 14.44 -6.92
CA GLY A 192 -18.54 14.37 -6.27
C GLY A 192 -18.61 13.67 -4.91
N PHE A 193 -19.68 13.85 -4.14
CA PHE A 193 -19.88 13.14 -2.88
C PHE A 193 -20.07 11.63 -3.09
N PHE A 194 -20.83 11.23 -4.10
CA PHE A 194 -21.01 9.80 -4.44
C PHE A 194 -19.70 9.15 -4.88
N ILE A 195 -18.95 9.79 -5.79
CA ILE A 195 -17.64 9.31 -6.26
C ILE A 195 -16.64 9.22 -5.10
N ALA A 196 -16.57 10.28 -4.29
CA ALA A 196 -15.70 10.28 -3.12
C ALA A 196 -16.06 9.15 -2.14
N ARG A 197 -17.35 8.86 -1.95
CA ARG A 197 -17.82 7.79 -1.07
C ARG A 197 -17.51 6.40 -1.64
N SER A 198 -17.69 6.17 -2.94
CA SER A 198 -17.42 4.86 -3.56
C SER A 198 -15.95 4.47 -3.48
N ILE A 199 -15.04 5.45 -3.51
CA ILE A 199 -13.60 5.21 -3.39
C ILE A 199 -13.16 5.10 -1.92
N THR A 200 -13.53 6.05 -1.08
CA THR A 200 -12.94 6.15 0.28
C THR A 200 -13.52 5.15 1.27
N VAL A 201 -14.75 4.66 1.08
CA VAL A 201 -15.35 3.69 2.01
C VAL A 201 -14.63 2.33 1.96
N PRO A 202 -14.42 1.69 0.79
CA PRO A 202 -13.68 0.44 0.73
C PRO A 202 -12.21 0.57 1.16
N ILE A 203 -11.52 1.67 0.81
CA ILE A 203 -10.13 1.90 1.22
C ILE A 203 -10.01 1.97 2.75
N ASN A 204 -10.93 2.65 3.41
CA ASN A 204 -10.93 2.69 4.88
C ASN A 204 -11.25 1.32 5.50
N ASP A 205 -12.14 0.52 4.89
CA ASP A 205 -12.44 -0.84 5.35
C ASP A 205 -11.20 -1.75 5.29
N VAL A 206 -10.46 -1.72 4.18
CA VAL A 206 -9.17 -2.41 4.04
C VAL A 206 -8.18 -1.92 5.10
N THR A 207 -8.07 -0.60 5.29
CA THR A 207 -7.12 -0.01 6.25
C THR A 207 -7.41 -0.44 7.69
N GLU A 208 -8.68 -0.41 8.10
CA GLU A 208 -9.10 -0.82 9.44
C GLU A 208 -8.84 -2.32 9.68
N LYS A 209 -9.16 -3.16 8.69
CA LYS A 209 -8.93 -4.62 8.78
C LYS A 209 -7.45 -4.97 8.75
N ALA A 210 -6.65 -4.26 7.96
CA ALA A 210 -5.20 -4.40 7.96
C ALA A 210 -4.59 -4.02 9.32
N GLU A 211 -5.11 -2.97 9.98
CA GLU A 211 -4.66 -2.60 11.33
C GLU A 211 -4.95 -3.73 12.33
N LYS A 212 -6.14 -4.35 12.28
CA LYS A 212 -6.48 -5.50 13.12
C LYS A 212 -5.59 -6.72 12.83
N MET A 213 -5.35 -7.01 11.56
CA MET A 213 -4.45 -8.09 11.12
C MET A 213 -3.02 -7.88 11.62
N SER A 214 -2.52 -6.64 11.62
CA SER A 214 -1.18 -6.31 12.16
C SER A 214 -1.05 -6.59 13.66
N ARG A 215 -2.17 -6.68 14.38
CA ARG A 215 -2.23 -7.02 15.81
C ARG A 215 -2.49 -8.52 16.04
N GLY A 216 -2.43 -9.34 14.99
CA GLY A 216 -2.55 -10.80 15.05
C GLY A 216 -3.95 -11.37 14.81
N ASP A 217 -4.94 -10.54 14.43
CA ASP A 217 -6.28 -11.02 14.09
C ASP A 217 -6.42 -11.30 12.59
N PHE A 218 -6.19 -12.55 12.18
CA PHE A 218 -6.28 -13.00 10.77
C PHE A 218 -7.70 -13.42 10.34
N SER A 219 -8.71 -13.27 11.21
CA SER A 219 -10.12 -13.57 10.88
C SER A 219 -10.79 -12.47 10.03
N GLN A 220 -10.10 -11.36 9.80
CA GLN A 220 -10.63 -10.18 9.12
C GLN A 220 -10.78 -10.41 7.61
N GLU A 221 -11.96 -10.19 7.05
CA GLU A 221 -12.20 -10.35 5.60
C GLU A 221 -12.72 -9.05 4.99
N VAL A 222 -12.17 -8.62 3.85
CA VAL A 222 -12.64 -7.45 3.11
C VAL A 222 -13.64 -7.89 2.04
N SER A 223 -14.81 -7.24 1.97
CA SER A 223 -15.79 -7.50 0.92
C SER A 223 -15.34 -6.91 -0.41
N VAL A 224 -15.30 -7.72 -1.48
CA VAL A 224 -15.09 -7.24 -2.85
C VAL A 224 -16.40 -6.65 -3.37
N ARG A 225 -16.40 -5.35 -3.72
CA ARG A 225 -17.62 -4.60 -4.09
C ARG A 225 -17.62 -4.05 -5.52
N SER A 226 -16.51 -4.18 -6.23
CA SER A 226 -16.29 -3.61 -7.56
C SER A 226 -15.27 -4.48 -8.30
N ASP A 227 -15.27 -4.44 -9.63
CA ASP A 227 -14.28 -5.11 -10.50
C ASP A 227 -13.16 -4.15 -10.94
N ASP A 228 -12.92 -3.09 -10.16
CA ASP A 228 -11.90 -2.07 -10.41
C ASP A 228 -10.62 -2.31 -9.59
N GLU A 229 -9.72 -1.33 -9.56
CA GLU A 229 -8.49 -1.38 -8.77
C GLU A 229 -8.75 -1.53 -7.26
N ILE A 230 -9.89 -1.03 -6.78
CA ILE A 230 -10.30 -1.16 -5.38
C ILE A 230 -10.80 -2.58 -5.09
N GLY A 231 -11.50 -3.20 -6.05
CA GLY A 231 -11.84 -4.62 -6.05
C GLY A 231 -10.60 -5.51 -5.94
N ARG A 232 -9.66 -5.32 -6.87
CA ARG A 232 -8.39 -6.05 -6.89
C ARG A 232 -7.57 -5.87 -5.62
N LEU A 233 -7.59 -4.68 -5.01
CA LEU A 233 -6.95 -4.43 -3.72
C LEU A 233 -7.59 -5.29 -2.60
N ALA A 234 -8.92 -5.39 -2.56
CA ALA A 234 -9.63 -6.22 -1.60
C ALA A 234 -9.32 -7.72 -1.80
N GLU A 235 -9.29 -8.19 -3.05
CA GLU A 235 -8.90 -9.57 -3.37
C GLU A 235 -7.48 -9.89 -2.92
N MET A 236 -6.53 -9.00 -3.24
CA MET A 236 -5.12 -9.18 -2.84
C MET A 236 -4.96 -9.18 -1.33
N PHE A 237 -5.72 -8.34 -0.61
CA PHE A 237 -5.74 -8.35 0.85
C PHE A 237 -6.21 -9.70 1.39
N ASN A 238 -7.32 -10.24 0.86
CA ASN A 238 -7.86 -11.54 1.30
C ASN A 238 -6.89 -12.69 0.98
N LEU A 239 -6.22 -12.66 -0.18
CA LEU A 239 -5.19 -13.63 -0.57
C LEU A 239 -3.99 -13.59 0.39
N LEU A 240 -3.48 -12.38 0.70
CA LEU A 240 -2.38 -12.22 1.65
C LEU A 240 -2.74 -12.71 3.05
N ARG A 241 -3.95 -12.40 3.51
CA ARG A 241 -4.50 -12.89 4.78
C ARG A 241 -4.52 -14.41 4.81
N GLU A 242 -5.08 -15.05 3.78
CA GLU A 242 -5.16 -16.52 3.69
C GLU A 242 -3.78 -17.15 3.66
N LYS A 243 -2.83 -16.57 2.90
CA LYS A 243 -1.46 -17.09 2.84
C LYS A 243 -0.74 -16.98 4.18
N LEU A 244 -0.91 -15.87 4.89
CA LEU A 244 -0.34 -15.67 6.22
C LEU A 244 -0.92 -16.63 7.24
N ASP A 245 -2.25 -16.80 7.25
CA ASP A 245 -2.94 -17.72 8.15
C ASP A 245 -2.46 -19.17 7.95
N HIS A 246 -2.35 -19.60 6.69
CA HIS A 246 -1.81 -20.91 6.33
C HIS A 246 -0.36 -21.10 6.79
N THR A 247 0.53 -20.14 6.48
CA THR A 247 1.95 -20.25 6.84
C THR A 247 2.15 -20.22 8.36
N LEU A 248 1.37 -19.43 9.10
CA LEU A 248 1.41 -19.45 10.56
C LEU A 248 0.89 -20.76 11.14
N ALA A 249 -0.17 -21.34 10.56
CA ALA A 249 -0.68 -22.65 10.95
C ALA A 249 0.37 -23.75 10.70
N GLU A 250 1.06 -23.71 9.56
CA GLU A 250 2.17 -24.62 9.25
C GLU A 250 3.33 -24.48 10.25
N ILE A 251 3.79 -23.26 10.50
CA ILE A 251 4.88 -22.99 11.46
C ILE A 251 4.50 -23.48 12.86
N ASN A 252 3.28 -23.20 13.31
CA ASN A 252 2.81 -23.67 14.62
C ASN A 252 2.71 -25.20 14.67
N SER A 253 2.27 -25.84 13.59
CA SER A 253 2.25 -27.31 13.48
C SER A 253 3.66 -27.90 13.57
N GLU A 254 4.63 -27.38 12.81
CA GLU A 254 6.02 -27.85 12.85
C GLU A 254 6.67 -27.60 14.22
N LYS A 255 6.44 -26.42 14.82
CA LYS A 255 6.88 -26.12 16.19
C LYS A 255 6.31 -27.13 17.18
N ASN A 256 5.00 -27.41 17.13
CA ASN A 256 4.35 -28.36 18.03
C ASN A 256 4.89 -29.78 17.83
N LYS A 257 5.20 -30.20 16.59
CA LYS A 257 5.85 -31.49 16.32
C LYS A 257 7.23 -31.58 16.97
N LEU A 258 8.07 -30.55 16.80
CA LEU A 258 9.40 -30.49 17.41
C LEU A 258 9.31 -30.53 18.94
N GLU A 259 8.42 -29.74 19.54
CA GLU A 259 8.18 -29.76 20.99
C GLU A 259 7.69 -31.13 21.47
N ALA A 260 6.81 -31.79 20.72
CA ALA A 260 6.32 -33.12 21.05
C ALA A 260 7.42 -34.19 20.97
N ILE A 261 8.31 -34.12 19.96
CA ILE A 261 9.47 -35.00 19.85
C ILE A 261 10.39 -34.79 21.05
N LEU A 262 10.84 -33.55 21.28
CA LEU A 262 11.76 -33.24 22.38
C LEU A 262 11.19 -33.63 23.74
N LYS A 263 9.88 -33.45 23.96
CA LYS A 263 9.22 -33.80 25.22
C LYS A 263 9.12 -35.31 25.46
N ASN A 264 8.97 -36.11 24.41
CA ASN A 264 8.79 -37.57 24.50
C ASN A 264 10.07 -38.38 24.23
N MET A 265 11.19 -37.73 23.90
CA MET A 265 12.49 -38.40 23.85
C MET A 265 12.84 -38.95 25.24
N ALA A 266 13.27 -40.22 25.28
CA ALA A 266 13.74 -40.87 26.50
C ALA A 266 15.13 -40.35 26.93
N ASP A 267 15.94 -39.95 25.96
CA ASP A 267 17.28 -39.45 26.19
C ASP A 267 17.24 -37.98 26.62
N GLY A 268 18.08 -37.63 27.60
CA GLY A 268 18.23 -36.25 28.00
C GLY A 268 19.00 -35.46 26.95
N LEU A 269 18.47 -34.32 26.54
CA LEU A 269 19.13 -33.40 25.61
C LEU A 269 19.26 -32.03 26.25
N LEU A 270 20.49 -31.50 26.27
CA LEU A 270 20.79 -30.13 26.64
C LEU A 270 21.52 -29.43 25.49
N ALA A 271 21.15 -28.19 25.21
CA ALA A 271 21.90 -27.30 24.34
C ALA A 271 22.50 -26.16 25.17
N VAL A 272 23.77 -25.85 24.92
CA VAL A 272 24.56 -24.89 25.68
C VAL A 272 25.19 -23.90 24.70
N ASP A 273 25.20 -22.61 25.04
CA ASP A 273 25.86 -21.57 24.23
C ASP A 273 27.38 -21.59 24.41
N THR A 274 28.09 -20.74 23.66
CA THR A 274 29.56 -20.61 23.72
C THR A 274 30.10 -20.12 25.07
N GLU A 275 29.25 -19.57 25.93
CA GLU A 275 29.58 -19.09 27.27
C GLU A 275 29.23 -20.11 28.37
N GLY A 276 28.73 -21.29 28.02
CA GLY A 276 28.37 -22.34 28.98
C GLY A 276 26.98 -22.16 29.61
N ARG A 277 26.12 -21.31 29.05
CA ARG A 277 24.72 -21.14 29.50
C ARG A 277 23.80 -22.11 28.78
N ILE A 278 22.87 -22.69 29.52
CA ILE A 278 21.92 -23.67 28.97
C ILE A 278 20.83 -22.92 28.19
N ILE A 279 20.75 -23.18 26.89
CA ILE A 279 19.75 -22.64 25.97
C ILE A 279 18.49 -23.50 25.99
N LEU A 280 18.64 -24.82 26.07
CA LEU A 280 17.53 -25.77 26.01
C LEU A 280 17.84 -26.98 26.88
N ALA A 281 16.82 -27.49 27.58
CA ALA A 281 16.85 -28.78 28.25
C ALA A 281 15.50 -29.47 28.04
N ASN A 282 15.51 -30.68 27.50
CA ASN A 282 14.27 -31.43 27.26
C ASN A 282 13.72 -32.06 28.57
N HIS A 283 12.53 -32.67 28.47
CA HIS A 283 11.88 -33.25 29.65
C HIS A 283 12.67 -34.39 30.28
N ALA A 284 13.27 -35.26 29.48
CA ALA A 284 14.11 -36.35 29.97
C ALA A 284 15.36 -35.84 30.69
N ALA A 285 16.04 -34.82 30.17
CA ALA A 285 17.19 -34.20 30.84
C ALA A 285 16.79 -33.65 32.21
N MET A 286 15.67 -32.92 32.29
CA MET A 286 15.13 -32.43 33.56
C MET A 286 14.86 -33.55 34.56
N GLN A 287 14.25 -34.66 34.11
CA GLN A 287 13.97 -35.82 34.97
C GLN A 287 15.24 -36.53 35.44
N MET A 288 16.20 -36.79 34.53
CA MET A 288 17.47 -37.44 34.85
C MET A 288 18.32 -36.61 35.82
N LEU A 289 18.33 -35.30 35.63
CA LEU A 289 19.05 -34.36 36.49
C LEU A 289 18.30 -34.06 37.80
N GLY A 290 17.02 -34.42 37.90
CA GLY A 290 16.17 -34.15 39.07
C GLY A 290 15.89 -32.66 39.30
N MET A 291 15.92 -31.84 38.24
CA MET A 291 15.81 -30.38 38.32
C MET A 291 14.55 -29.88 37.60
N LYS A 292 13.98 -28.78 38.09
CA LYS A 292 12.90 -28.07 37.39
C LYS A 292 13.47 -27.06 36.40
N GLN A 293 12.70 -26.73 35.36
CA GLN A 293 13.07 -25.74 34.34
C GLN A 293 13.63 -24.43 34.92
N GLN A 294 12.97 -23.86 35.93
CA GLN A 294 13.36 -22.61 36.59
C GLN A 294 14.71 -22.68 37.34
N GLU A 295 15.14 -23.88 37.70
CA GLU A 295 16.44 -24.12 38.36
C GLU A 295 17.54 -24.29 37.33
N ILE A 296 17.25 -24.96 36.21
CA ILE A 296 18.20 -25.16 35.10
C ILE A 296 18.57 -23.82 34.45
N GLU A 297 17.60 -22.94 34.20
CA GLU A 297 17.84 -21.63 33.57
C GLU A 297 18.74 -20.69 34.39
N LYS A 298 18.91 -20.97 35.69
CA LYS A 298 19.73 -20.15 36.60
C LYS A 298 21.12 -20.73 36.84
N ARG A 299 21.39 -21.91 36.30
CA ARG A 299 22.65 -22.64 36.51
C ARG A 299 23.45 -22.70 35.23
N THR A 300 24.76 -22.82 35.39
CA THR A 300 25.66 -23.03 34.25
C THR A 300 25.82 -24.51 33.95
N TYR A 301 26.34 -24.82 32.76
CA TYR A 301 26.64 -26.19 32.37
C TYR A 301 27.54 -26.91 33.40
N ASP A 302 28.59 -26.25 33.91
CA ASP A 302 29.54 -26.87 34.84
C ASP A 302 28.92 -27.22 36.20
N GLU A 303 27.95 -26.41 36.67
CA GLU A 303 27.22 -26.70 37.90
C GLU A 303 26.35 -27.95 37.79
N ILE A 304 25.95 -28.32 36.56
CA ILE A 304 25.05 -29.43 36.28
C ILE A 304 25.84 -30.66 35.85
N ILE A 305 26.53 -30.58 34.71
CA ILE A 305 27.26 -31.69 34.07
C ILE A 305 28.71 -31.76 34.55
N GLY A 306 29.39 -30.63 34.73
CA GLY A 306 30.74 -30.59 35.30
C GLY A 306 30.82 -31.15 36.72
N SER A 307 29.69 -31.24 37.43
CA SER A 307 29.60 -31.91 38.75
C SER A 307 29.73 -33.45 38.69
N PHE A 308 29.64 -34.06 37.51
CA PHE A 308 29.72 -35.52 37.36
C PHE A 308 31.18 -36.01 37.31
N SER A 309 32.08 -35.25 36.69
CA SER A 309 33.51 -35.58 36.53
C SER A 309 34.31 -34.32 36.19
N GLN A 310 35.59 -34.25 36.57
CA GLN A 310 36.47 -33.14 36.19
C GLN A 310 36.79 -33.13 34.68
N ASP A 311 36.60 -34.27 34.00
CA ASP A 311 36.82 -34.38 32.56
C ASP A 311 35.65 -33.84 31.74
N LEU A 312 34.50 -33.64 32.40
CA LEU A 312 33.27 -33.09 31.81
C LEU A 312 33.14 -31.56 31.90
N LEU A 313 34.18 -30.86 32.38
CA LEU A 313 34.18 -29.39 32.44
C LEU A 313 34.09 -28.76 31.04
N PHE A 314 33.30 -27.70 30.91
CA PHE A 314 32.94 -27.08 29.63
C PHE A 314 34.16 -26.76 28.76
N ASP A 315 35.17 -26.11 29.34
CA ASP A 315 36.37 -25.72 28.62
C ASP A 315 37.16 -26.93 28.10
N ARG A 316 37.22 -28.03 28.87
CA ARG A 316 37.90 -29.27 28.45
C ARG A 316 37.14 -29.97 27.34
N VAL A 317 35.82 -30.09 27.47
CA VAL A 317 34.99 -30.72 26.45
C VAL A 317 35.09 -29.93 25.15
N ARG A 318 35.06 -28.59 25.22
CA ARG A 318 35.18 -27.71 24.05
C ARG A 318 36.53 -27.85 23.34
N GLU A 319 37.63 -27.98 24.08
CA GLU A 319 38.97 -28.22 23.52
C GLU A 319 39.10 -29.63 22.91
N ASN A 320 38.54 -30.65 23.56
CA ASN A 320 38.66 -32.05 23.12
C ASN A 320 37.71 -32.41 21.95
N CYS A 321 36.62 -31.66 21.75
CA CYS A 321 35.66 -31.87 20.65
C CYS A 321 36.12 -31.32 19.29
N LEU A 322 37.40 -30.97 19.11
CA LEU A 322 37.92 -30.44 17.83
C LEU A 322 38.03 -31.51 16.72
N ASP A 323 38.18 -32.79 17.07
CA ASP A 323 38.43 -33.90 16.11
C ASP A 323 37.36 -35.01 16.11
N GLY A 324 36.24 -34.82 16.82
CA GLY A 324 35.15 -35.79 16.94
C GLY A 324 34.43 -35.70 18.28
N GLY A 325 33.20 -36.23 18.35
CA GLY A 325 32.38 -36.16 19.57
C GLY A 325 33.06 -36.82 20.77
N LEU A 326 33.01 -36.15 21.92
CA LEU A 326 33.49 -36.71 23.19
C LEU A 326 32.43 -37.65 23.77
N HIS A 327 32.88 -38.77 24.34
CA HIS A 327 32.05 -39.78 24.99
C HIS A 327 32.63 -40.07 26.38
N GLU A 328 31.81 -39.94 27.41
CA GLU A 328 32.21 -40.26 28.79
C GLU A 328 31.07 -40.96 29.52
N VAL A 329 31.42 -41.97 30.32
CA VAL A 329 30.46 -42.70 31.17
C VAL A 329 30.63 -42.22 32.60
N ALA A 330 29.54 -41.69 33.17
CA ALA A 330 29.53 -41.17 34.52
C ALA A 330 28.41 -41.78 35.36
N GLU A 331 28.68 -42.01 36.64
CA GLU A 331 27.68 -42.51 37.59
C GLU A 331 27.21 -41.38 38.50
N LYS A 332 25.88 -41.21 38.61
CA LYS A 332 25.28 -40.24 39.55
C LYS A 332 23.98 -40.78 40.12
N GLY A 333 23.86 -40.75 41.44
CA GLY A 333 22.63 -41.18 42.14
C GLY A 333 22.26 -42.65 41.93
N GLY A 334 23.25 -43.53 41.70
CA GLY A 334 23.05 -44.96 41.45
C GLY A 334 22.57 -45.29 40.02
N ARG A 335 22.66 -44.33 39.10
CA ARG A 335 22.42 -44.52 37.67
C ARG A 335 23.69 -44.25 36.88
N VAL A 336 23.86 -44.97 35.79
CA VAL A 336 24.99 -44.86 34.88
C VAL A 336 24.52 -44.14 33.61
N TYR A 337 25.19 -43.04 33.28
CA TYR A 337 24.88 -42.23 32.12
C TYR A 337 26.02 -42.29 31.11
N ASP A 338 25.69 -42.56 29.86
CA ASP A 338 26.54 -42.32 28.69
C ASP A 338 26.28 -40.87 28.24
N ILE A 339 27.31 -40.03 28.33
CA ILE A 339 27.24 -38.61 28.02
C ILE A 339 28.00 -38.35 26.72
N ARG A 340 27.29 -37.79 25.73
CA ARG A 340 27.84 -37.48 24.40
C ARG A 340 27.79 -36.00 24.12
N PHE A 341 28.82 -35.54 23.45
CA PHE A 341 29.01 -34.13 23.12
C PHE A 341 29.18 -33.95 21.62
N ASP A 342 28.43 -33.00 21.08
CA ASP A 342 28.61 -32.58 19.69
C ASP A 342 28.49 -31.06 19.58
N ARG A 343 29.30 -30.45 18.72
CA ARG A 343 29.27 -29.00 18.50
C ARG A 343 28.28 -28.69 17.41
N PHE A 344 27.55 -27.58 17.57
CA PHE A 344 26.67 -27.10 16.51
C PHE A 344 27.06 -25.68 16.11
N MET A 345 26.91 -25.43 14.80
CA MET A 345 27.26 -24.16 14.19
C MET A 345 25.98 -23.34 13.94
N ASP A 346 26.11 -22.01 13.93
CA ASP A 346 25.05 -21.13 13.49
C ASP A 346 24.90 -21.17 11.95
N GLU A 347 23.92 -20.44 11.42
CA GLU A 347 23.67 -20.33 9.98
C GLU A 347 24.85 -19.72 9.20
N ASN A 348 25.76 -19.01 9.87
CA ASN A 348 26.94 -18.39 9.28
C ASN A 348 28.18 -19.29 9.34
N GLY A 349 28.06 -20.51 9.88
CA GLY A 349 29.18 -21.42 10.08
C GLY A 349 30.12 -21.01 11.21
N GLN A 350 29.64 -20.18 12.14
CA GLN A 350 30.35 -19.86 13.38
C GLN A 350 29.92 -20.81 14.49
N ASP A 351 30.81 -21.02 15.45
CA ASP A 351 30.53 -21.84 16.64
C ASP A 351 29.37 -21.24 17.44
N ALA A 352 28.24 -21.94 17.50
CA ALA A 352 27.06 -21.49 18.24
C ALA A 352 26.98 -22.08 19.65
N GLY A 353 27.61 -23.24 19.85
CA GLY A 353 27.64 -23.92 21.13
C GLY A 353 27.75 -25.42 21.01
N MET A 354 27.22 -26.12 22.01
CA MET A 354 27.34 -27.56 22.16
C MET A 354 26.01 -28.22 22.51
N ILE A 355 25.76 -29.39 21.94
CA ILE A 355 24.68 -30.31 22.29
C ILE A 355 25.26 -31.41 23.17
N VAL A 356 24.56 -31.68 24.28
CA VAL A 356 24.90 -32.70 25.27
C VAL A 356 23.75 -33.69 25.31
N VAL A 357 24.04 -34.96 25.05
CA VAL A 357 23.08 -36.05 25.12
C VAL A 357 23.40 -36.94 26.31
N LEU A 358 22.41 -37.19 27.16
CA LEU A 358 22.47 -38.02 28.36
C LEU A 358 21.64 -39.29 28.11
N LEU A 359 22.32 -40.42 28.01
CA LEU A 359 21.71 -41.74 27.82
C LEU A 359 21.77 -42.51 29.14
N ASP A 360 20.63 -42.91 29.71
CA ASP A 360 20.59 -43.77 30.89
C ASP A 360 20.87 -45.22 30.46
N ILE A 361 22.11 -45.67 30.67
CA ILE A 361 22.57 -47.01 30.33
C ILE A 361 22.62 -47.93 31.55
N THR A 362 21.96 -47.57 32.65
CA THR A 362 22.03 -48.32 33.92
C THR A 362 21.67 -49.78 33.76
N GLU A 363 20.54 -50.10 33.11
CA GLU A 363 20.10 -51.48 32.91
C GLU A 363 21.00 -52.22 31.92
N GLN A 364 21.48 -51.54 30.87
CA GLN A 364 22.42 -52.12 29.92
C GLN A 364 23.74 -52.49 30.62
N GLN A 365 24.28 -51.59 31.44
CA GLN A 365 25.51 -51.82 32.19
C GLN A 365 25.33 -52.94 33.22
N LYS A 366 24.17 -53.03 33.88
CA LYS A 366 23.85 -54.16 34.77
C LYS A 366 23.84 -55.49 34.02
N LEU A 367 23.19 -55.55 32.86
CA LEU A 367 23.15 -56.75 32.03
C LEU A 367 24.54 -57.16 31.54
N GLU A 368 25.34 -56.20 31.06
CA GLU A 368 26.73 -56.46 30.65
C GLU A 368 27.59 -56.95 31.82
N ASN A 369 27.44 -56.37 33.00
CA ASN A 369 28.16 -56.80 34.20
C ASN A 369 27.73 -58.21 34.63
N MET A 370 26.41 -58.49 34.66
CA MET A 370 25.89 -59.83 34.94
C MET A 370 26.39 -60.87 33.95
N GLN A 371 26.48 -60.53 32.67
CA GLN A 371 27.02 -61.40 31.64
C GLN A 371 28.51 -61.68 31.87
N ARG A 372 29.31 -60.65 32.18
CA ARG A 372 30.74 -60.82 32.50
C ARG A 372 30.95 -61.69 33.73
N ASP A 373 30.19 -61.44 34.80
CA ASP A 373 30.24 -62.22 36.04
C ASP A 373 29.84 -63.68 35.81
N PHE A 374 28.79 -63.91 35.00
CA PHE A 374 28.38 -65.25 34.61
C PHE A 374 29.50 -65.99 33.86
N VAL A 375 30.10 -65.38 32.84
CA VAL A 375 31.19 -66.00 32.07
C VAL A 375 32.40 -66.29 32.96
N ALA A 376 32.77 -65.37 33.86
CA ALA A 376 33.85 -65.57 34.81
C ALA A 376 33.56 -66.74 35.77
N ASN A 377 32.36 -66.79 36.35
CA ASN A 377 31.94 -67.85 37.27
C ASN A 377 31.89 -69.22 36.59
N VAL A 378 31.33 -69.32 35.39
CA VAL A 378 31.32 -70.55 34.58
C VAL A 378 32.74 -71.02 34.31
N SER A 379 33.63 -70.10 33.92
CA SER A 379 35.03 -70.42 33.66
C SER A 379 35.74 -70.98 34.89
N HIS A 380 35.48 -70.41 36.08
CA HIS A 380 36.04 -70.88 37.34
C HIS A 380 35.48 -72.26 37.76
N GLU A 381 34.16 -72.46 37.69
CA GLU A 381 33.51 -73.72 38.07
C GLU A 381 33.81 -74.86 37.10
N LEU A 382 34.17 -74.58 35.83
CA LEU A 382 34.62 -75.60 34.88
C LEU A 382 36.13 -75.89 34.99
N LYS A 383 36.96 -74.92 35.41
CA LYS A 383 38.41 -75.10 35.49
C LYS A 383 38.82 -76.01 36.64
N THR A 384 38.15 -75.93 37.80
CA THR A 384 38.41 -76.76 38.98
C THR A 384 38.21 -78.27 38.72
N PRO A 385 37.06 -78.72 38.17
CA PRO A 385 36.88 -80.13 37.81
C PRO A 385 37.89 -80.61 36.78
N LEU A 386 38.09 -79.81 35.73
CA LEU A 386 39.01 -80.15 34.65
C LEU A 386 40.46 -80.29 35.14
N THR A 387 40.88 -79.44 36.08
CA THR A 387 42.22 -79.53 36.69
C THR A 387 42.37 -80.81 37.52
N THR A 388 41.31 -81.20 38.24
CA THR A 388 41.28 -82.43 39.04
C THR A 388 41.34 -83.66 38.13
N ILE A 389 40.45 -83.74 37.13
CA ILE A 389 40.48 -84.81 36.12
C ILE A 389 41.87 -84.90 35.49
N LYS A 390 42.42 -83.77 35.04
CA LYS A 390 43.75 -83.71 34.42
C LYS A 390 44.84 -84.22 35.37
N SER A 391 44.91 -83.74 36.61
CA SER A 391 45.92 -84.15 37.59
C SER A 391 45.88 -85.64 37.91
N TYR A 392 44.69 -86.22 38.11
CA TYR A 392 44.54 -87.66 38.34
C TYR A 392 44.85 -88.48 37.09
N THR A 393 44.47 -88.02 35.89
CA THR A 393 44.85 -88.69 34.63
C THR A 393 46.36 -88.64 34.37
N GLU A 394 47.01 -87.50 34.60
CA GLU A 394 48.46 -87.35 34.49
C GLU A 394 49.17 -88.28 35.47
N THR A 395 48.69 -88.38 36.71
CA THR A 395 49.26 -89.30 37.71
C THR A 395 49.12 -90.77 37.30
N LEU A 396 47.98 -91.16 36.71
CA LEU A 396 47.75 -92.51 36.19
C LEU A 396 48.60 -92.85 34.95
N VAL A 397 48.96 -91.84 34.16
CA VAL A 397 49.75 -92.01 32.92
C VAL A 397 51.26 -91.97 33.20
N ASP A 398 51.72 -91.05 34.05
CA ASP A 398 53.14 -90.77 34.28
C ASP A 398 53.76 -91.64 35.39
N THR A 399 52.94 -92.34 36.19
CA THR A 399 53.42 -93.16 37.33
C THR A 399 52.95 -94.62 37.19
N GLU A 400 53.87 -95.58 37.34
CA GLU A 400 53.51 -97.00 37.50
C GLU A 400 52.88 -97.23 38.88
N ILE A 401 51.56 -97.34 38.93
CA ILE A 401 50.79 -97.63 40.14
C ILE A 401 50.36 -99.10 40.09
N ASP A 402 50.93 -99.96 40.93
CA ASP A 402 50.61 -101.40 40.94
C ASP A 402 49.38 -101.77 41.81
N ASP A 403 48.88 -100.82 42.61
CA ASP A 403 47.70 -101.06 43.44
C ASP A 403 46.40 -100.79 42.67
N CYS A 404 45.73 -101.88 42.27
CA CYS A 404 44.41 -101.84 41.65
C CYS A 404 43.37 -101.06 42.47
N LYS A 405 43.49 -100.98 43.80
CA LYS A 405 42.56 -100.18 44.62
C LYS A 405 42.77 -98.69 44.42
N THR A 406 44.02 -98.22 44.34
CA THR A 406 44.37 -96.81 44.11
C THR A 406 43.98 -96.38 42.68
N ILE A 407 44.23 -97.22 41.67
CA ILE A 407 43.75 -96.97 40.29
C ILE A 407 42.22 -96.83 40.26
N GLY A 408 41.51 -97.77 40.89
CA GLY A 408 40.05 -97.73 40.96
C GLY A 408 39.53 -96.48 41.69
N HIS A 409 40.25 -96.00 42.70
CA HIS A 409 39.92 -94.75 43.38
C HIS A 409 40.12 -93.53 42.47
N PHE A 410 41.23 -93.44 41.74
CA PHE A 410 41.51 -92.32 40.82
C PHE A 410 40.51 -92.27 39.66
N LEU A 411 40.21 -93.42 39.03
CA LEU A 411 39.19 -93.52 37.98
C LEU A 411 37.81 -93.08 38.49
N LYS A 412 37.48 -93.42 39.75
CA LYS A 412 36.23 -92.99 40.37
C LYS A 412 36.17 -91.47 40.59
N ILE A 413 37.27 -90.85 41.04
CA ILE A 413 37.34 -89.38 41.20
C ILE A 413 37.20 -88.67 39.84
N ILE A 414 37.81 -89.21 38.78
CA ILE A 414 37.68 -88.69 37.41
C ILE A 414 36.22 -88.78 36.93
N ASP A 415 35.56 -89.92 37.14
CA ASP A 415 34.17 -90.17 36.74
C ASP A 415 33.19 -89.24 37.49
N GLU A 416 33.35 -89.12 38.82
CA GLU A 416 32.54 -88.21 39.65
C GLU A 416 32.67 -86.75 39.22
N GLU A 417 33.88 -86.32 38.85
CA GLU A 417 34.13 -84.94 38.45
C GLU A 417 33.68 -84.65 37.00
N ALA A 418 33.72 -85.66 36.11
CA ALA A 418 33.13 -85.59 34.78
C ALA A 418 31.60 -85.50 34.83
N ASP A 419 30.95 -86.27 35.71
CA ASP A 419 29.52 -86.17 35.98
C ASP A 419 29.15 -84.81 36.59
N ARG A 420 30.00 -84.27 37.48
CA ARG A 420 29.83 -82.93 38.03
C ARG A 420 29.88 -81.85 36.94
N MET A 421 30.83 -81.92 36.00
CA MET A 421 30.88 -81.01 34.85
C MET A 421 29.64 -81.14 33.97
N ASN A 422 29.17 -82.37 33.70
CA ASN A 422 28.00 -82.60 32.86
C ASN A 422 26.73 -82.01 33.50
N ARG A 423 26.57 -82.11 34.82
CA ARG A 423 25.49 -81.45 35.54
C ARG A 423 25.60 -79.92 35.48
N LEU A 424 26.79 -79.36 35.71
CA LEU A 424 27.05 -77.92 35.60
C LEU A 424 26.68 -77.39 34.20
N VAL A 425 27.11 -78.06 33.13
CA VAL A 425 26.78 -77.65 31.76
C VAL A 425 25.26 -77.67 31.50
N ARG A 426 24.52 -78.64 32.04
CA ARG A 426 23.06 -78.68 31.93
C ARG A 426 22.38 -77.54 32.69
N GLU A 427 22.89 -77.17 33.87
CA GLU A 427 22.37 -76.04 34.65
C GLU A 427 22.58 -74.71 33.91
N LEU A 428 23.72 -74.54 33.23
CA LEU A 428 24.02 -73.34 32.44
C LEU A 428 23.13 -73.22 31.19
N LEU A 429 22.82 -74.34 30.53
CA LEU A 429 21.91 -74.36 29.38
C LEU A 429 20.44 -74.04 29.74
N GLN A 430 20.07 -74.09 31.01
CA GLN A 430 18.73 -73.68 31.48
C GLN A 430 18.63 -72.19 31.83
N LEU A 431 19.76 -71.51 32.02
CA LEU A 431 19.85 -70.09 32.41
C LEU A 431 20.11 -69.15 31.22
N SER A 432 20.60 -69.68 30.09
CA SER A 432 20.77 -68.97 28.82
C SER A 432 19.49 -68.98 27.99
#